data_AF-A0A7W6TKL7-F1
#
_entry.id   AF-A0A7W6TKL7-F1
#
_cell.length_a   1.000
_cell.length_b   1.000
_cell.length_c   1.000
_cell.angle_alpha   90.00
_cell.angle_beta   90.00
_cell.angle_gamma   90.00
#
_symmetry.space_group_name_H-M   'P 1'
#
loop_
_entity.id
_entity.type
_entity.pdbx_description
1 polymer ?
#
loop_
_entity_poly.entity_id
_entity_poly.type
_entity_poly.pdbx_seq_one_letter_code
_entity_poly.pdbx_strand_id
1 'polypeptide(L)'
;MSIESWALLEDGRKVPLPVNLDTINAVFGTGLETADDAMSYLASVALPRSPVISAEDHLYSTIGKELTDPFFCPYTKKMWQLDLSEMDAAVVRRLQIRTDRDPRYFPTDTLQALPTDGYTKAFERILDHDRISVRLSTSFSRDYMAGYDACFNSMPIDELYEFDLGELPYRSVRFHVSDHLAETAEGLATINYTDAGPYTRETWWHVLPVELPLKNRTGSAFGLTV
;
A
#
# COMPACT_ATOMS: atom_id res chain seq x y z
N MET A 1 -6.37 -12.75 12.19
CA MET A 1 -5.02 -12.78 11.61
C MET A 1 -4.57 -11.35 11.44
N SER A 2 -3.36 -11.00 11.85
CA SER A 2 -2.75 -9.70 11.57
C SER A 2 -2.30 -9.65 10.12
N ILE A 3 -2.59 -8.55 9.42
CA ILE A 3 -1.97 -8.27 8.12
C ILE A 3 -0.62 -7.63 8.42
N GLU A 4 0.45 -8.30 8.04
CA GLU A 4 1.83 -7.81 8.17
C GLU A 4 2.41 -7.55 6.78
N SER A 5 3.26 -6.54 6.69
CA SER A 5 3.96 -6.16 5.46
C SER A 5 5.41 -5.89 5.81
N TRP A 6 6.31 -6.15 4.86
CA TRP A 6 7.73 -5.97 5.08
C TRP A 6 8.33 -5.12 3.96
N ALA A 7 9.41 -4.42 4.27
CA ALA A 7 10.25 -3.73 3.30
C ALA A 7 11.51 -4.57 3.06
N LEU A 8 11.86 -4.78 1.79
CA LEU A 8 13.16 -5.28 1.37
C LEU A 8 14.02 -4.09 0.97
N LEU A 9 15.07 -3.85 1.76
CA LEU A 9 16.03 -2.78 1.54
C LEU A 9 17.02 -3.17 0.43
N GLU A 10 17.69 -2.17 -0.15
CA GLU A 10 18.67 -2.37 -1.23
C GLU A 10 19.84 -3.28 -0.84
N ASP A 11 20.20 -3.31 0.45
CA ASP A 11 21.24 -4.20 0.99
C ASP A 11 20.76 -5.62 1.32
N GLY A 12 19.51 -5.95 0.98
CA GLY A 12 18.92 -7.27 1.15
C GLY A 12 18.28 -7.52 2.52
N ARG A 13 18.37 -6.57 3.47
CA ARG A 13 17.68 -6.70 4.76
C ARG A 13 16.16 -6.61 4.58
N LYS A 14 15.43 -7.50 5.26
CA LYS A 14 13.98 -7.42 5.40
C LYS A 14 13.63 -6.87 6.78
N VAL A 15 12.77 -5.86 6.80
CA VAL A 15 12.38 -5.15 8.02
C VAL A 15 10.88 -4.87 8.05
N PRO A 16 10.24 -4.77 9.24
CA PRO A 16 8.81 -4.53 9.33
C PRO A 16 8.38 -3.22 8.66
N LEU A 17 7.20 -3.24 8.06
CA LEU A 17 6.50 -2.07 7.55
C LEU A 17 5.04 -2.08 8.04
N PRO A 18 4.50 -0.98 8.61
CA PRO A 18 5.09 0.35 8.78
C PRO A 18 6.34 0.38 9.66
N VAL A 19 7.14 1.45 9.52
CA VAL A 19 8.36 1.66 10.32
C VAL A 19 8.00 1.58 11.80
N ASN A 20 8.64 0.67 12.52
CA ASN A 20 8.46 0.49 13.96
C ASN A 20 9.83 0.41 14.67
N LEU A 21 9.85 0.10 15.97
CA LEU A 21 11.10 0.00 16.76
C LEU A 21 12.10 -1.01 16.19
N ASP A 22 11.62 -2.14 15.68
CA ASP A 22 12.50 -3.16 15.08
C ASP A 22 13.09 -2.68 13.77
N THR A 23 12.31 -1.92 12.97
CA THR A 23 12.82 -1.24 11.78
C THR A 23 13.91 -0.22 12.13
N ILE A 24 13.69 0.60 13.15
CA ILE A 24 14.66 1.61 13.63
C ILE A 24 15.96 0.91 14.05
N ASN A 25 15.87 -0.10 14.92
CA ASN A 25 17.04 -0.86 15.38
C ASN A 25 17.80 -1.51 14.23
N ALA A 26 17.08 -2.13 13.29
CA ALA A 26 17.69 -2.78 12.15
C ALA A 26 18.46 -1.78 11.28
N VAL A 27 17.88 -0.61 10.98
CA VAL A 27 18.46 0.38 10.07
C VAL A 27 19.67 1.07 10.68
N PHE A 28 19.53 1.54 11.92
CA PHE A 28 20.58 2.30 12.62
C PHE A 28 21.61 1.41 13.34
N GLY A 29 21.39 0.09 13.38
CA GLY A 29 22.27 -0.83 14.11
C GLY A 29 22.24 -0.62 15.62
N THR A 30 21.09 -0.21 16.16
CA THR A 30 20.90 0.09 17.58
C THR A 30 20.21 -1.06 18.32
N GLY A 31 20.20 -0.99 19.64
CA GLY A 31 19.54 -1.95 20.53
C GLY A 31 18.52 -1.28 21.44
N LEU A 32 17.71 -0.37 20.88
CA LEU A 32 16.72 0.39 21.63
C LEU A 32 15.60 -0.55 22.10
N GLU A 33 15.24 -0.44 23.38
CA GLU A 33 14.27 -1.34 24.01
C GLU A 33 12.88 -0.68 24.17
N THR A 34 12.84 0.64 24.38
CA THR A 34 11.60 1.37 24.68
C THR A 34 11.21 2.36 23.59
N ALA A 35 9.94 2.72 23.56
CA ALA A 35 9.42 3.75 22.66
C ALA A 35 10.05 5.12 22.93
N ASP A 36 10.36 5.44 24.20
CA ASP A 36 10.99 6.70 24.59
C ASP A 36 12.44 6.79 24.10
N ASP A 37 13.19 5.68 24.15
CA ASP A 37 14.54 5.61 23.59
C ASP A 37 14.51 5.82 22.07
N ALA A 38 13.54 5.20 21.39
CA ALA A 38 13.34 5.35 19.95
C ALA A 38 12.98 6.79 19.56
N MET A 39 12.04 7.42 20.27
CA MET A 39 11.69 8.83 20.04
C MET A 39 12.89 9.75 20.27
N SER A 40 13.65 9.52 21.35
CA SER A 40 14.85 10.31 21.67
C SER A 40 15.93 10.13 20.60
N TYR A 41 16.12 8.90 20.12
CA TYR A 41 17.08 8.61 19.07
C TYR A 41 16.68 9.25 17.73
N LEU A 42 15.43 9.09 17.29
CA LEU A 42 14.91 9.73 16.08
C LEU A 42 15.05 11.26 16.14
N ALA A 43 14.76 11.87 17.30
CA ALA A 43 14.96 13.30 17.50
C ALA A 43 16.43 13.73 17.39
N SER A 44 17.39 12.85 17.75
CA SER A 44 18.83 13.13 17.67
C SER A 44 19.38 13.07 16.24
N VAL A 45 18.76 12.27 15.35
CA VAL A 45 19.16 12.12 13.94
C VAL A 45 18.30 12.96 12.99
N ALA A 46 17.19 13.52 13.49
CA ALA A 46 16.33 14.41 12.74
C ALA A 46 17.09 15.65 12.26
N LEU A 47 16.81 16.06 11.02
CA LEU A 47 17.39 17.25 10.41
C LEU A 47 16.35 18.38 10.46
N PRO A 48 16.55 19.44 11.25
CA PRO A 48 15.59 20.54 11.34
C PRO A 48 15.27 21.15 9.97
N ARG A 49 13.98 21.24 9.64
CA ARG A 49 13.46 21.85 8.39
C ARG A 49 12.33 22.80 8.73
N SER A 50 12.43 24.06 8.30
CA SER A 50 11.39 25.06 8.51
C SER A 50 11.44 26.10 7.39
N PRO A 51 10.33 26.35 6.67
CA PRO A 51 9.04 25.66 6.79
C PRO A 51 9.08 24.21 6.29
N VAL A 52 8.18 23.36 6.77
CA VAL A 52 7.98 21.99 6.23
C VAL A 52 6.99 22.06 5.08
N ILE A 53 7.50 22.04 3.85
CA ILE A 53 6.68 22.17 2.63
C ILE A 53 6.56 20.80 1.96
N SER A 54 7.68 20.10 1.80
CA SER A 54 7.74 18.84 1.06
C SER A 54 7.67 17.60 1.95
N ALA A 55 7.43 16.44 1.32
CA ALA A 55 7.54 15.15 1.96
C ALA A 55 8.97 14.87 2.46
N GLU A 56 9.98 15.34 1.72
CA GLU A 56 11.39 15.29 2.14
C GLU A 56 11.59 16.08 3.44
N ASP A 57 11.13 17.33 3.49
CA ASP A 57 11.27 18.17 4.69
C ASP A 57 10.65 17.49 5.92
N HIS A 58 9.47 16.88 5.74
CA HIS A 58 8.77 16.20 6.82
C HIS A 58 9.52 14.95 7.29
N LEU A 59 9.94 14.07 6.39
CA LEU A 59 10.61 12.82 6.77
C LEU A 59 12.00 13.09 7.35
N TYR A 60 12.79 13.98 6.75
CA TYR A 60 14.10 14.35 7.31
C TYR A 60 13.98 15.00 8.69
N SER A 61 12.97 15.85 8.92
CA SER A 61 12.78 16.49 10.23
C SER A 61 12.16 15.60 11.30
N THR A 62 11.69 14.39 10.95
CA THR A 62 11.06 13.47 11.91
C THR A 62 11.87 12.21 12.15
N ILE A 63 12.43 11.60 11.10
CA ILE A 63 13.14 10.32 11.17
C ILE A 63 14.57 10.37 10.64
N GLY A 64 15.03 11.54 10.20
CA GLY A 64 16.38 11.72 9.68
C GLY A 64 16.58 11.07 8.31
N LYS A 65 17.73 11.37 7.71
CA LYS A 65 18.06 10.96 6.34
C LYS A 65 18.28 9.45 6.21
N GLU A 66 18.94 8.83 7.18
CA GLU A 66 19.33 7.42 7.14
C GLU A 66 18.13 6.45 7.12
N LEU A 67 17.01 6.82 7.74
CA LEU A 67 15.76 6.05 7.64
C LEU A 67 14.91 6.50 6.44
N THR A 68 14.95 7.79 6.10
CA THR A 68 14.15 8.34 4.99
C THR A 68 14.57 7.76 3.64
N ASP A 69 15.87 7.82 3.34
CA ASP A 69 16.39 7.52 2.02
C ASP A 69 16.12 6.09 1.57
N PRO A 70 16.50 5.04 2.33
CA PRO A 70 16.35 3.67 1.86
C PRO A 70 14.90 3.19 1.84
N PHE A 71 13.96 3.83 2.55
CA PHE A 71 12.56 3.41 2.60
C PHE A 71 11.67 4.18 1.65
N PHE A 72 11.84 5.50 1.58
CA PHE A 72 10.86 6.38 0.97
C PHE A 72 11.35 6.93 -0.36
N CYS A 73 12.65 7.23 -0.55
CA CYS A 73 13.11 7.89 -1.77
C CYS A 73 12.90 7.04 -3.04
N PRO A 74 13.50 5.84 -3.20
CA PRO A 74 13.34 5.06 -4.43
C PRO A 74 11.91 4.54 -4.60
N TYR A 75 11.26 4.14 -3.49
CA TYR A 75 9.89 3.67 -3.51
C TYR A 75 8.93 4.76 -4.01
N THR A 76 9.09 6.00 -3.53
CA THR A 76 8.28 7.13 -3.95
C THR A 76 8.53 7.47 -5.40
N LYS A 77 9.80 7.54 -5.82
CA LYS A 77 10.16 7.81 -7.23
C LYS A 77 9.53 6.78 -8.15
N LYS A 78 9.54 5.51 -7.77
CA LYS A 78 8.93 4.42 -8.52
C LYS A 78 7.40 4.50 -8.54
N MET A 79 6.79 4.79 -7.41
CA MET A 79 5.33 4.87 -7.27
C MET A 79 4.71 6.11 -7.89
N TRP A 80 5.41 7.24 -7.93
CA TRP A 80 4.83 8.54 -8.28
C TRP A 80 5.59 9.26 -9.39
N GLN A 81 6.77 8.77 -9.80
CA GLN A 81 7.69 9.46 -10.72
C GLN A 81 8.14 10.85 -10.22
N LEU A 82 8.01 11.10 -8.91
CA LEU A 82 8.37 12.34 -8.24
C LEU A 82 9.41 12.04 -7.15
N ASP A 83 10.32 12.98 -6.94
CA ASP A 83 11.18 12.99 -5.76
C ASP A 83 10.38 13.44 -4.51
N LEU A 84 10.83 13.07 -3.32
CA LEU A 84 10.16 13.48 -2.07
C LEU A 84 10.12 15.01 -1.90
N SER A 85 11.09 15.73 -2.48
CA SER A 85 11.14 17.19 -2.47
C SER A 85 10.07 17.83 -3.36
N GLU A 86 9.51 17.07 -4.32
CA GLU A 86 8.45 17.51 -5.25
C GLU A 86 7.05 17.15 -4.76
N MET A 87 6.93 16.38 -3.67
CA MET A 87 5.66 15.95 -3.10
C MET A 87 5.28 16.77 -1.88
N ASP A 88 4.00 17.11 -1.75
CA ASP A 88 3.48 17.82 -0.58
C ASP A 88 3.64 16.98 0.70
N ALA A 89 4.02 17.64 1.81
CA ALA A 89 4.21 16.99 3.11
C ALA A 89 2.97 16.20 3.58
N ALA A 90 1.76 16.60 3.21
CA ALA A 90 0.52 15.91 3.56
C ALA A 90 0.47 14.47 3.07
N VAL A 91 1.17 14.13 1.98
CA VAL A 91 1.17 12.77 1.41
C VAL A 91 1.84 11.76 2.33
N VAL A 92 2.85 12.20 3.08
CA VAL A 92 3.63 11.34 4.00
C VAL A 92 3.21 11.49 5.45
N ARG A 93 2.54 12.58 5.85
CA ARG A 93 2.00 12.76 7.21
C ARG A 93 0.99 11.68 7.64
N ARG A 94 0.36 11.01 6.67
CA ARG A 94 -0.54 9.86 6.92
C ARG A 94 0.19 8.55 7.19
N LEU A 95 1.49 8.48 6.92
CA LEU A 95 2.30 7.27 7.13
C LEU A 95 2.54 7.12 8.62
N GLN A 96 2.19 5.95 9.15
CA GLN A 96 2.40 5.65 10.56
C GLN A 96 3.86 5.27 10.78
N ILE A 97 4.64 6.16 11.38
CA ILE A 97 5.97 5.86 11.92
C ILE A 97 5.76 5.61 13.40
N ARG A 98 6.07 4.39 13.85
CA ARG A 98 5.82 3.91 15.20
C ARG A 98 7.14 3.71 15.94
N THR A 99 7.04 3.77 17.26
CA THR A 99 8.16 3.51 18.18
C THR A 99 7.88 2.31 19.09
N ASP A 100 6.79 1.59 18.85
CA ASP A 100 6.54 0.27 19.45
C ASP A 100 7.00 -0.87 18.53
N ARG A 101 6.76 -2.12 18.94
CA ARG A 101 7.17 -3.35 18.24
C ARG A 101 6.00 -4.03 17.52
N ASP A 102 4.88 -3.33 17.30
CA ASP A 102 3.72 -3.91 16.64
C ASP A 102 4.00 -4.07 15.13
N PRO A 103 4.00 -5.30 14.57
CA PRO A 103 4.34 -5.53 13.16
C PRO A 103 3.12 -5.36 12.24
N ARG A 104 1.93 -5.11 12.78
CA ARG A 104 0.68 -5.03 12.01
C ARG A 104 0.68 -3.82 11.10
N TYR A 105 0.18 -4.00 9.88
CA TYR A 105 0.04 -2.91 8.91
C TYR A 105 -1.12 -1.96 9.23
N PHE A 106 -2.19 -2.48 9.85
CA PHE A 106 -3.35 -1.71 10.31
C PHE A 106 -3.57 -1.87 11.82
N PRO A 107 -2.64 -1.41 12.65
CA PRO A 107 -2.64 -1.72 14.09
C PRO A 107 -3.78 -1.05 14.86
N THR A 108 -4.31 0.07 14.35
CA THR A 108 -5.40 0.85 14.94
C THR A 108 -6.79 0.29 14.62
N ASP A 109 -6.89 -0.58 13.62
CA ASP A 109 -8.17 -1.09 13.16
C ASP A 109 -8.64 -2.22 14.07
N THR A 110 -9.82 -2.03 14.66
CA THR A 110 -10.44 -3.00 15.58
C THR A 110 -10.92 -4.26 14.88
N LEU A 111 -11.33 -4.15 13.61
CA LEU A 111 -11.82 -5.26 12.79
C LEU A 111 -10.93 -5.45 11.57
N GLN A 112 -10.20 -6.56 11.56
CA GLN A 112 -9.36 -6.97 10.44
C GLN A 112 -9.78 -8.37 10.00
N ALA A 113 -10.44 -8.45 8.84
CA ALA A 113 -10.96 -9.69 8.29
C ALA A 113 -10.94 -9.66 6.77
N LEU A 114 -10.87 -10.85 6.18
CA LEU A 114 -11.11 -11.07 4.76
C LEU A 114 -12.40 -11.87 4.59
N PRO A 115 -13.19 -11.64 3.52
CA PRO A 115 -14.36 -12.47 3.25
C PRO A 115 -13.95 -13.93 3.04
N THR A 116 -14.54 -14.85 3.81
CA THR A 116 -14.20 -16.28 3.81
C THR A 116 -14.21 -16.89 2.40
N ASP A 117 -15.25 -16.55 1.62
CA ASP A 117 -15.44 -17.06 0.25
C ASP A 117 -14.92 -16.10 -0.83
N GLY A 118 -14.08 -15.13 -0.45
CA GLY A 118 -13.54 -14.10 -1.33
C GLY A 118 -14.51 -12.95 -1.65
N TYR A 119 -13.96 -11.88 -2.22
CA TYR A 119 -14.69 -10.64 -2.49
C TYR A 119 -15.82 -10.82 -3.52
N THR A 120 -15.64 -11.67 -4.53
CA THR A 120 -16.68 -11.94 -5.53
C THR A 120 -17.97 -12.44 -4.87
N LYS A 121 -17.89 -13.42 -3.95
CA LYS A 121 -19.05 -13.93 -3.22
C LYS A 121 -19.67 -12.90 -2.27
N ALA A 122 -18.85 -12.03 -1.70
CA ALA A 122 -19.36 -10.91 -0.90
C ALA A 122 -20.22 -9.96 -1.74
N PHE A 123 -19.75 -9.58 -2.93
CA PHE A 123 -20.50 -8.69 -3.84
C PHE A 123 -21.74 -9.37 -4.43
N GLU A 124 -21.67 -10.65 -4.80
CA GLU A 124 -22.84 -11.41 -5.25
C GLU A 124 -23.97 -11.32 -4.20
N ARG A 125 -23.65 -11.52 -2.91
CA ARG A 125 -24.64 -11.42 -1.82
C ARG A 125 -25.18 -10.01 -1.60
N ILE A 126 -24.34 -8.99 -1.76
CA ILE A 126 -24.77 -7.57 -1.65
C ILE A 126 -25.77 -7.21 -2.75
N LEU A 127 -25.59 -7.77 -3.95
CA LEU A 127 -26.40 -7.46 -5.13
C LEU A 127 -27.58 -8.43 -5.34
N ASP A 128 -27.69 -9.48 -4.53
CA ASP A 128 -28.76 -10.50 -4.60
C ASP A 128 -30.06 -10.00 -3.97
N HIS A 129 -30.78 -9.16 -4.71
CA HIS A 129 -32.07 -8.64 -4.30
C HIS A 129 -32.98 -8.41 -5.51
N ASP A 130 -34.26 -8.76 -5.40
CA ASP A 130 -35.23 -8.71 -6.52
C ASP A 130 -35.40 -7.33 -7.19
N ARG A 131 -35.02 -6.27 -6.48
CA ARG A 131 -35.06 -4.87 -6.97
C ARG A 131 -33.74 -4.38 -7.57
N ILE A 132 -32.72 -5.23 -7.60
CA ILE A 132 -31.40 -4.90 -8.15
C ILE A 132 -31.25 -5.66 -9.46
N SER A 133 -30.91 -4.94 -10.53
CA SER A 133 -30.58 -5.52 -11.83
C SER A 133 -29.15 -5.17 -12.19
N VAL A 134 -28.32 -6.18 -12.42
CA VAL A 134 -26.90 -6.01 -12.74
C VAL A 134 -26.69 -6.29 -14.23
N ARG A 135 -26.02 -5.37 -14.93
CA ARG A 135 -25.60 -5.53 -16.32
C ARG A 135 -24.09 -5.38 -16.40
N LEU A 136 -23.40 -6.45 -16.80
CA LEU A 136 -21.94 -6.46 -16.99
C LEU A 136 -21.60 -6.14 -18.45
N SER A 137 -20.33 -5.84 -18.73
CA SER A 137 -19.84 -5.56 -20.09
C SER A 137 -20.66 -4.48 -20.82
N THR A 138 -21.21 -3.52 -20.07
CA THR A 138 -22.06 -2.45 -20.57
C THR A 138 -21.40 -1.12 -20.22
N SER A 139 -20.98 -0.36 -21.23
CA SER A 139 -20.49 1.01 -21.01
C SER A 139 -21.63 1.91 -20.59
N PHE A 140 -21.35 2.85 -19.69
CA PHE A 140 -22.33 3.85 -19.29
C PHE A 140 -22.37 4.98 -20.32
N SER A 141 -23.57 5.47 -20.64
CA SER A 141 -23.80 6.72 -21.38
C SER A 141 -24.65 7.65 -20.53
N ARG A 142 -24.40 8.97 -20.61
CA ARG A 142 -25.20 9.99 -19.92
C ARG A 142 -26.70 9.89 -20.26
N ASP A 143 -27.03 9.44 -21.47
CA ASP A 143 -28.42 9.24 -21.90
C ASP A 143 -29.19 8.23 -21.03
N TYR A 144 -28.48 7.30 -20.38
CA TYR A 144 -29.10 6.35 -19.46
C TYR A 144 -29.74 7.03 -18.26
N MET A 145 -29.26 8.21 -17.87
CA MET A 145 -29.79 8.95 -16.73
C MET A 145 -31.24 9.39 -16.94
N ALA A 146 -31.67 9.62 -18.19
CA ALA A 146 -33.04 10.06 -18.48
C ALA A 146 -34.11 9.00 -18.13
N GLY A 147 -33.71 7.74 -17.94
CA GLY A 147 -34.60 6.64 -17.57
C GLY A 147 -34.77 6.40 -16.08
N TYR A 148 -34.13 7.19 -15.20
CA TYR A 148 -34.12 6.97 -13.76
C TYR A 148 -34.35 8.26 -12.98
N ASP A 149 -34.89 8.16 -11.76
CA ASP A 149 -35.12 9.30 -10.88
C ASP A 149 -33.82 9.93 -10.34
N ALA A 150 -32.76 9.12 -10.21
CA ALA A 150 -31.44 9.55 -9.74
C ALA A 150 -30.33 8.66 -10.32
N CYS A 151 -29.11 9.20 -10.40
CA CYS A 151 -27.92 8.48 -10.84
C CYS A 151 -26.80 8.63 -9.80
N PHE A 152 -26.31 7.50 -9.30
CA PHE A 152 -25.06 7.44 -8.53
C PHE A 152 -23.96 7.00 -9.48
N ASN A 153 -23.03 7.92 -9.78
CA ASN A 153 -21.97 7.69 -10.75
C ASN A 153 -20.61 7.58 -10.03
N SER A 154 -19.86 6.52 -10.34
CA SER A 154 -18.51 6.26 -9.83
C SER A 154 -17.45 6.17 -10.93
N MET A 155 -17.73 6.73 -12.11
CA MET A 155 -16.78 6.87 -13.22
C MET A 155 -15.80 8.04 -12.95
N PRO A 156 -14.66 8.10 -13.64
CA PRO A 156 -13.83 9.30 -13.69
C PRO A 156 -14.67 10.52 -14.10
N ILE A 157 -14.57 11.59 -13.33
CA ILE A 157 -15.44 12.77 -13.51
C ILE A 157 -15.12 13.50 -14.82
N ASP A 158 -13.85 13.52 -15.21
CA ASP A 158 -13.39 14.04 -16.49
C ASP A 158 -13.95 13.25 -17.67
N GLU A 159 -13.97 11.91 -17.61
CA GLU A 159 -14.64 11.08 -18.63
C GLU A 159 -16.15 11.34 -18.72
N LEU A 160 -16.83 11.50 -17.56
CA LEU A 160 -18.26 11.81 -17.52
C LEU A 160 -18.59 13.13 -18.24
N TYR A 161 -17.69 14.09 -18.22
CA TYR A 161 -17.80 15.37 -18.92
C TYR A 161 -16.95 15.43 -20.19
N GLU A 162 -16.67 14.27 -20.82
CA GLU A 162 -16.01 14.17 -22.13
C GLU A 162 -14.69 14.95 -22.23
N PHE A 163 -14.00 15.10 -21.10
CA PHE A 163 -12.76 15.86 -20.95
C PHE A 163 -12.88 17.34 -21.36
N ASP A 164 -14.08 17.95 -21.21
CA ASP A 164 -14.36 19.34 -21.57
C ASP A 164 -13.38 20.36 -20.95
N LEU A 165 -12.79 20.03 -19.79
CA LEU A 165 -11.81 20.84 -19.06
C LEU A 165 -10.39 20.22 -19.07
N GLY A 166 -10.15 19.22 -19.91
CA GLY A 166 -8.92 18.43 -19.95
C GLY A 166 -8.98 17.14 -19.13
N GLU A 167 -7.94 16.34 -19.27
CA GLU A 167 -7.77 15.05 -18.58
C GLU A 167 -7.27 15.24 -17.14
N LEU A 168 -7.85 14.52 -16.19
CA LEU A 168 -7.32 14.46 -14.84
C LEU A 168 -6.20 13.41 -14.74
N PRO A 169 -5.10 13.71 -14.05
CA PRO A 169 -4.01 12.76 -13.91
C PRO A 169 -4.40 11.63 -12.93
N TYR A 170 -4.61 10.42 -13.46
CA TYR A 170 -4.74 9.20 -12.67
C TYR A 170 -3.47 8.37 -12.76
N ARG A 171 -3.07 7.78 -11.63
CA ARG A 171 -2.00 6.79 -11.61
C ARG A 171 -2.56 5.40 -11.89
N SER A 172 -1.96 4.71 -12.85
CA SER A 172 -2.22 3.30 -13.12
C SER A 172 -1.16 2.38 -12.48
N VAL A 173 -1.45 1.09 -12.42
CA VAL A 173 -0.54 0.05 -11.98
C VAL A 173 -0.57 -1.10 -12.97
N ARG A 174 0.57 -1.74 -13.21
CA ARG A 174 0.67 -2.94 -14.05
C ARG A 174 0.88 -4.15 -13.15
N PHE A 175 0.14 -5.20 -13.40
CA PHE A 175 0.25 -6.43 -12.64
C PHE A 175 1.00 -7.49 -13.44
N HIS A 176 2.00 -8.09 -12.82
CA HIS A 176 2.75 -9.22 -13.31
C HIS A 176 2.44 -10.44 -12.45
N VAL A 177 1.84 -11.47 -13.06
CA VAL A 177 1.53 -12.73 -12.38
C VAL A 177 2.64 -13.72 -12.67
N SER A 178 3.19 -14.32 -11.63
CA SER A 178 4.24 -15.33 -11.76
C SER A 178 3.98 -16.52 -10.83
N ASP A 179 4.34 -17.70 -11.34
CA ASP A 179 4.24 -18.97 -10.63
C ASP A 179 5.56 -19.27 -9.94
N HIS A 180 5.50 -19.58 -8.64
CA HIS A 180 6.67 -19.89 -7.82
C HIS A 180 6.38 -21.10 -6.90
N LEU A 181 7.43 -21.61 -6.25
CA LEU A 181 7.29 -22.58 -5.16
C LEU A 181 6.85 -21.87 -3.88
N ALA A 182 5.94 -22.43 -3.10
CA ALA A 182 5.39 -21.75 -1.91
C ALA A 182 6.41 -21.36 -0.83
N GLU A 183 7.51 -22.10 -0.76
CA GLU A 183 8.60 -21.85 0.19
C GLU A 183 9.29 -20.50 -0.02
N THR A 184 9.18 -19.88 -1.22
CA THR A 184 9.84 -18.60 -1.53
C THR A 184 9.20 -17.38 -0.86
N ALA A 185 7.98 -17.50 -0.33
CA ALA A 185 7.28 -16.38 0.30
C ALA A 185 7.76 -16.06 1.72
N GLU A 186 8.53 -16.97 2.34
CA GLU A 186 9.00 -16.84 3.74
C GLU A 186 7.87 -16.53 4.75
N GLY A 187 6.64 -16.95 4.44
CA GLY A 187 5.46 -16.68 5.26
C GLY A 187 4.95 -15.23 5.22
N LEU A 188 5.50 -14.37 4.36
CA LEU A 188 5.11 -12.97 4.25
C LEU A 188 4.10 -12.77 3.12
N ALA A 189 2.95 -12.17 3.45
CA ALA A 189 1.91 -11.92 2.47
C ALA A 189 2.30 -10.83 1.46
N THR A 190 3.05 -9.81 1.88
CA THR A 190 3.49 -8.71 1.00
C THR A 190 4.89 -8.25 1.37
N ILE A 191 5.74 -8.11 0.35
CA ILE A 191 7.06 -7.50 0.44
C ILE A 191 7.08 -6.27 -0.45
N ASN A 192 7.48 -5.12 0.10
CA ASN A 192 7.66 -3.87 -0.62
C ASN A 192 9.14 -3.73 -1.00
N TYR A 193 9.40 -3.48 -2.27
CA TYR A 193 10.76 -3.30 -2.79
C TYR A 193 11.12 -1.82 -2.69
N THR A 194 12.03 -1.46 -1.78
CA THR A 194 12.44 -0.06 -1.58
C THR A 194 13.66 0.33 -2.40
N ASP A 195 14.09 -0.54 -3.30
CA ASP A 195 15.16 -0.32 -4.27
C ASP A 195 14.70 0.49 -5.51
N ALA A 196 15.64 0.74 -6.41
CA ALA A 196 15.40 1.36 -7.71
C ALA A 196 14.95 0.37 -8.81
N GLY A 197 14.59 -0.88 -8.46
CA GLY A 197 14.09 -1.89 -9.39
C GLY A 197 12.74 -1.51 -9.98
N PRO A 198 12.24 -2.23 -11.02
CA PRO A 198 11.02 -1.85 -11.72
C PRO A 198 9.72 -2.07 -10.91
N TYR A 199 9.76 -2.95 -9.92
CA TYR A 199 8.59 -3.38 -9.17
C TYR A 199 8.52 -2.69 -7.81
N THR A 200 7.33 -2.31 -7.41
CA THR A 200 6.99 -1.66 -6.14
C THR A 200 6.82 -2.67 -5.02
N ARG A 201 6.17 -3.79 -5.29
CA ARG A 201 5.88 -4.82 -4.29
C ARG A 201 5.47 -6.13 -4.93
N GLU A 202 5.59 -7.20 -4.15
CA GLU A 202 5.06 -8.51 -4.46
C GLU A 202 4.09 -8.98 -3.37
N THR A 203 2.99 -9.60 -3.79
CA THR A 203 1.98 -10.17 -2.88
C THR A 203 1.80 -11.67 -3.11
N TRP A 204 1.92 -12.42 -2.03
CA TRP A 204 1.83 -13.86 -1.97
C TRP A 204 0.45 -14.29 -1.45
N TRP A 205 -0.48 -14.42 -2.38
CA TRP A 205 -1.89 -14.65 -2.07
C TRP A 205 -2.18 -15.93 -1.28
N HIS A 206 -1.33 -16.95 -1.42
CA HIS A 206 -1.49 -18.23 -0.73
C HIS A 206 -1.26 -18.13 0.79
N VAL A 207 -0.49 -17.11 1.24
CA VAL A 207 -0.25 -16.82 2.66
C VAL A 207 -1.51 -16.30 3.34
N LEU A 208 -2.40 -15.63 2.59
CA LEU A 208 -3.63 -15.08 3.14
C LEU A 208 -4.64 -16.20 3.47
N PRO A 209 -5.44 -16.09 4.55
CA PRO A 209 -6.34 -17.13 5.06
C PRO A 209 -7.69 -17.13 4.33
N VAL A 210 -7.67 -16.96 3.01
CA VAL A 210 -8.85 -16.96 2.15
C VAL A 210 -8.80 -18.14 1.19
N GLU A 211 -9.96 -18.71 0.90
CA GLU A 211 -10.09 -19.61 -0.24
C GLU A 211 -10.06 -18.76 -1.51
N LEU A 212 -8.93 -18.81 -2.20
CA LEU A 212 -8.79 -18.16 -3.50
C LEU A 212 -8.92 -19.24 -4.58
N PRO A 213 -9.62 -18.96 -5.70
CA PRO A 213 -9.67 -19.87 -6.84
C PRO A 213 -8.27 -20.31 -7.32
N LEU A 214 -7.27 -19.46 -7.07
CA LEU A 214 -5.87 -19.66 -7.43
C LEU A 214 -5.11 -20.60 -6.47
N LYS A 215 -5.57 -20.84 -5.23
CA LYS A 215 -4.87 -21.74 -4.28
C LYS A 215 -4.87 -23.22 -4.72
N ASN A 216 -5.78 -23.60 -5.62
CA ASN A 216 -6.06 -25.02 -5.90
C ASN A 216 -5.34 -25.59 -7.13
N ARG A 217 -4.34 -24.91 -7.68
CA ARG A 217 -3.47 -25.48 -8.71
C ARG A 217 -2.15 -25.91 -8.06
N THR A 218 -2.04 -27.21 -7.77
CA THR A 218 -0.78 -27.97 -7.76
C THR A 218 0.38 -27.47 -6.87
N GLY A 219 0.19 -27.26 -5.57
CA GLY A 219 1.31 -27.02 -4.64
C GLY A 219 2.22 -25.81 -4.96
N SER A 220 1.80 -24.97 -5.90
CA SER A 220 2.49 -23.76 -6.34
C SER A 220 1.95 -22.55 -5.60
N ALA A 221 2.82 -21.61 -5.31
CA ALA A 221 2.46 -20.28 -4.84
C ALA A 221 2.38 -19.30 -6.01
N PHE A 222 1.46 -18.36 -5.89
CA PHE A 222 1.30 -17.27 -6.83
C PHE A 222 1.81 -15.97 -6.21
N GLY A 223 2.78 -15.37 -6.88
CA GLY A 223 3.23 -14.01 -6.66
C GLY A 223 2.47 -13.08 -7.60
N LEU A 224 1.97 -11.96 -7.06
CA LEU A 224 1.52 -10.83 -7.86
C LEU A 224 2.46 -9.68 -7.61
N THR A 225 3.21 -9.33 -8.64
CA THR A 225 4.17 -8.23 -8.59
C THR A 225 3.57 -7.01 -9.28
N VAL A 226 3.70 -5.85 -8.64
CA VAL A 226 3.20 -4.55 -9.11
C VAL A 226 4.38 -3.66 -9.44
#